data_AF-A0A661ZPF6-F1
#
_entry.id   AF-A0A661ZPF6-F1
#
_cell.length_a   1.000
_cell.length_b   1.000
_cell.length_c   1.000
_cell.angle_alpha   90.00
_cell.angle_beta   90.00
_cell.angle_gamma   90.00
#
_symmetry.space_group_name_H-M   'P 1'
#
loop_
_entity.id
_entity.type
_entity.pdbx_description
1 polymer ?
#
loop_
_entity_poly.entity_id
_entity_poly.type
_entity_poly.pdbx_seq_one_letter_code
_entity_poly.pdbx_strand_id
1 'polypeptide(L)'
;VYPKDEIKDEAQFREKLREESKKYYQRESENYFVHNTIEELLSKANIQLPDDFMKRWLLESDNNVTQEVIDKEYEQYAKNLRQQIFIGKISKDNDINISEEDVKNHIIDIYAEQFGFDPADKEKRNQIAAVADSVLQNKEEANKIYDQLFDEKIKEVFKSKLKLNKKEVSYDGFIKIVDEHHKKHHNHEHA
;
A
#
# COMPACT_ATOMS: atom_id res chain seq x y z
N VAL A 1 -18.07 22.68 -2.60
CA VAL A 1 -17.67 21.41 -3.25
C VAL A 1 -16.25 21.51 -3.81
N TYR A 2 -15.86 22.59 -4.52
CA TYR A 2 -14.43 22.87 -4.84
C TYR A 2 -14.07 24.36 -4.64
N PRO A 3 -13.77 24.81 -3.40
CA PRO A 3 -13.59 26.25 -3.13
C PRO A 3 -12.25 26.82 -3.63
N LYS A 4 -11.30 25.97 -4.05
CA LYS A 4 -9.99 26.36 -4.58
C LYS A 4 -9.86 26.25 -6.11
N ASP A 5 -10.84 25.63 -6.78
CA ASP A 5 -10.81 25.44 -8.22
C ASP A 5 -11.65 26.53 -8.91
N GLU A 6 -11.12 27.16 -9.97
CA GLU A 6 -11.88 28.09 -10.81
C GLU A 6 -12.86 27.33 -11.73
N ILE A 7 -13.92 26.75 -11.15
CA ILE A 7 -15.00 26.09 -11.90
C ILE A 7 -16.06 27.14 -12.25
N LYS A 8 -16.09 27.54 -13.53
CA LYS A 8 -16.90 28.64 -14.07
C LYS A 8 -18.20 28.17 -14.71
N ASP A 9 -18.30 26.89 -15.09
CA ASP A 9 -19.47 26.32 -15.74
C ASP A 9 -19.69 24.82 -15.42
N GLU A 10 -20.84 24.30 -15.87
CA GLU A 10 -21.23 22.91 -15.67
C GLU A 10 -20.26 21.92 -16.36
N ALA A 11 -19.70 22.29 -17.51
CA ALA A 11 -18.78 21.43 -18.24
C ALA A 11 -17.48 21.22 -17.45
N GLN A 12 -16.92 22.30 -16.89
CA GLN A 12 -15.75 22.27 -16.02
C GLN A 12 -16.03 21.47 -14.74
N PHE A 13 -17.23 21.59 -14.16
CA PHE A 13 -17.61 20.81 -12.99
C PHE A 13 -17.67 19.30 -13.30
N ARG A 14 -18.28 18.92 -14.44
CA ARG A 14 -18.36 17.52 -14.89
C ARG A 14 -16.99 16.95 -15.19
N GLU A 15 -16.07 17.74 -15.74
CA GLU A 15 -14.70 17.29 -16.01
C GLU A 15 -13.94 17.04 -14.70
N LYS A 16 -14.00 17.96 -13.73
CA LYS A 16 -13.38 17.77 -12.42
C LYS A 16 -13.86 16.48 -11.74
N LEU A 17 -15.17 16.24 -11.74
CA LEU A 17 -15.75 15.00 -11.21
C LEU A 17 -15.24 13.75 -11.93
N ARG A 18 -15.10 13.82 -13.27
CA ARG A 18 -14.58 12.72 -14.07
C ARG A 18 -13.13 12.41 -13.73
N GLU A 19 -12.29 13.44 -13.58
CA GLU A 19 -10.88 13.28 -13.20
C GLU A 19 -10.73 12.64 -11.83
N GLU A 20 -11.48 13.11 -10.83
CA GLU A 20 -11.44 12.56 -9.47
C GLU A 20 -11.93 11.11 -9.45
N SER A 21 -13.04 10.83 -10.15
CA SER A 21 -13.55 9.46 -10.28
C SER A 21 -12.52 8.55 -10.92
N LYS A 22 -11.85 9.02 -11.99
CA LYS A 22 -10.80 8.26 -12.67
C LYS A 22 -9.62 7.97 -11.74
N LYS A 23 -9.13 8.96 -10.99
CA LYS A 23 -8.06 8.78 -10.01
C LYS A 23 -8.44 7.74 -8.94
N TYR A 24 -9.65 7.86 -8.40
CA TYR A 24 -10.17 6.92 -7.41
C TYR A 24 -10.21 5.49 -7.94
N TYR A 25 -10.90 5.23 -9.07
CA TYR A 25 -11.02 3.88 -9.62
C TYR A 25 -9.68 3.30 -10.08
N GLN A 26 -8.76 4.14 -10.56
CA GLN A 26 -7.41 3.70 -10.88
C GLN A 26 -6.70 3.17 -9.63
N ARG A 27 -6.75 3.91 -8.51
CA ARG A 27 -6.15 3.47 -7.25
C ARG A 27 -6.75 2.17 -6.74
N GLU A 28 -8.08 2.06 -6.73
CA GLU A 28 -8.78 0.84 -6.31
C GLU A 28 -8.42 -0.37 -7.20
N SER A 29 -8.32 -0.17 -8.51
CA SER A 29 -7.90 -1.23 -9.44
C SER A 29 -6.44 -1.63 -9.23
N GLU A 30 -5.56 -0.70 -8.89
CA GLU A 30 -4.15 -0.99 -8.61
C GLU A 30 -3.96 -1.74 -7.30
N ASN A 31 -4.68 -1.35 -6.25
CA ASN A 31 -4.68 -2.05 -4.96
C ASN A 31 -5.16 -3.49 -5.13
N TYR A 32 -6.28 -3.68 -5.83
CA TYR A 32 -6.79 -5.01 -6.17
C TYR A 32 -5.75 -5.85 -6.93
N PHE A 33 -5.08 -5.25 -7.92
CA PHE A 33 -4.03 -5.94 -8.69
C PHE A 33 -2.87 -6.41 -7.80
N VAL A 34 -2.35 -5.54 -6.92
CA VAL A 34 -1.23 -5.87 -6.04
C VAL A 34 -1.60 -7.00 -5.08
N HIS A 35 -2.71 -6.87 -4.35
CA HIS A 35 -3.13 -7.89 -3.38
C HIS A 35 -3.41 -9.24 -4.03
N ASN A 36 -4.17 -9.25 -5.13
CA ASN A 36 -4.47 -10.50 -5.82
C ASN A 36 -3.20 -11.15 -6.40
N THR A 37 -2.24 -10.35 -6.87
CA THR A 37 -0.93 -10.85 -7.32
C THR A 37 -0.16 -11.50 -6.18
N ILE A 38 -0.09 -10.85 -5.01
CA ILE A 38 0.59 -11.39 -3.83
C ILE A 38 -0.05 -12.72 -3.41
N GLU A 39 -1.38 -12.78 -3.33
CA GLU A 39 -2.09 -14.00 -2.95
C GLU A 39 -1.85 -15.15 -3.93
N GLU A 40 -1.94 -14.88 -5.23
CA GLU A 40 -1.73 -15.89 -6.27
C GLU A 40 -0.28 -16.40 -6.25
N LEU A 41 0.70 -15.51 -6.13
CA LEU A 41 2.11 -15.89 -6.09
C LEU A 41 2.47 -16.65 -4.80
N LEU A 42 1.90 -16.27 -3.65
CA LEU A 42 2.07 -17.00 -2.39
C LEU A 42 1.51 -18.41 -2.47
N SER A 43 0.31 -18.55 -3.02
CA SER A 43 -0.31 -19.86 -3.23
C SER A 43 0.55 -20.74 -4.13
N LYS A 44 1.11 -20.19 -5.21
CA LYS A 44 2.02 -20.92 -6.11
C LYS A 44 3.38 -21.24 -5.48
N ALA A 45 3.92 -20.32 -4.68
CA ALA A 45 5.20 -20.51 -4.00
C ALA A 45 5.12 -21.63 -2.94
N ASN A 46 3.94 -21.86 -2.38
CA ASN A 46 3.66 -22.94 -1.42
C ASN A 46 4.71 -23.04 -0.30
N ILE A 47 5.04 -21.87 0.27
CA ILE A 47 6.08 -21.73 1.30
C ILE A 47 5.71 -22.57 2.51
N GLN A 48 6.53 -23.60 2.79
CA GLN A 48 6.37 -24.45 3.96
C GLN A 48 7.04 -23.80 5.17
N LEU A 49 6.31 -23.72 6.28
CA LEU A 49 6.85 -23.25 7.56
C LEU A 49 7.08 -24.44 8.50
N PRO A 50 8.10 -24.37 9.38
CA PRO A 50 8.31 -25.39 10.40
C PRO A 50 7.32 -25.15 11.56
N ASP A 51 6.08 -25.58 11.38
CA ASP A 51 4.98 -25.14 12.24
C ASP A 51 5.18 -25.45 13.74
N ASP A 52 5.67 -26.64 14.07
CA ASP A 52 5.93 -27.02 15.46
C ASP A 52 7.00 -26.15 16.12
N PHE A 53 8.02 -25.73 15.36
CA PHE A 53 9.04 -24.81 15.84
C PHE A 53 8.43 -23.43 16.07
N MET A 54 7.66 -22.91 15.11
CA MET A 54 7.06 -21.59 15.19
C MET A 54 6.07 -21.47 16.36
N LYS A 55 5.22 -22.49 16.56
CA LYS A 55 4.28 -22.54 17.69
C LYS A 55 5.02 -22.52 19.02
N ARG A 56 6.04 -23.36 19.18
CA ARG A 56 6.87 -23.36 20.39
C ARG A 56 7.58 -22.03 20.61
N TRP A 57 8.16 -21.48 19.55
CA TRP A 57 8.85 -20.19 19.62
C TRP A 57 7.91 -19.06 20.03
N LEU A 58 6.67 -19.03 19.53
CA LEU A 58 5.67 -18.04 19.92
C LEU A 58 5.34 -18.13 21.43
N LEU A 59 5.10 -19.34 21.97
CA LEU A 59 4.87 -19.54 23.41
C LEU A 59 6.04 -19.07 24.28
N GLU A 60 7.27 -19.30 23.81
CA GLU A 60 8.48 -18.94 24.55
C GLU A 60 8.82 -17.44 24.43
N SER A 61 8.42 -16.78 23.33
CA SER A 61 8.81 -15.41 23.00
C SER A 61 7.89 -14.33 23.56
N ASP A 62 6.62 -14.64 23.81
CA ASP A 62 5.62 -13.68 24.29
C ASP A 62 4.74 -14.31 25.39
N ASN A 63 4.84 -13.76 26.60
CA ASN A 63 4.09 -14.23 27.77
C ASN A 63 2.56 -14.05 27.62
N ASN A 64 2.10 -13.27 26.65
CA ASN A 64 0.67 -13.10 26.35
C ASN A 64 0.13 -14.18 25.40
N VAL A 65 1.01 -14.93 24.73
CA VAL A 65 0.62 -16.01 23.83
C VAL A 65 0.43 -17.30 24.64
N THR A 66 -0.80 -17.79 24.69
CA THR A 66 -1.13 -19.06 25.33
C THR A 66 -1.35 -20.16 24.29
N GLN A 67 -1.40 -21.42 24.72
CA GLN A 67 -1.74 -22.53 23.84
C GLN A 67 -3.10 -22.32 23.14
N GLU A 68 -4.08 -21.77 23.85
CA GLU A 68 -5.40 -21.48 23.27
C GLU A 68 -5.34 -20.39 22.18
N VAL A 69 -4.47 -19.40 22.34
CA VAL A 69 -4.24 -18.35 21.32
C VAL A 69 -3.60 -18.98 20.10
N ILE A 70 -2.60 -19.85 20.29
CA ILE A 70 -1.95 -20.56 19.17
C ILE A 70 -2.94 -21.40 18.39
N ASP A 71 -3.76 -22.20 19.05
CA ASP A 71 -4.70 -23.09 18.37
C ASP A 71 -5.75 -22.31 17.55
N LYS A 72 -6.03 -21.05 17.93
CA LYS A 72 -6.97 -20.16 17.24
C LYS A 72 -6.33 -19.31 16.15
N GLU A 73 -5.15 -18.76 16.40
CA GLU A 73 -4.58 -17.65 15.62
C GLU A 73 -3.33 -18.04 14.81
N TYR A 74 -2.76 -19.24 15.05
CA TYR A 74 -1.51 -19.65 14.40
C TYR A 74 -1.60 -19.64 12.87
N GLU A 75 -2.72 -20.06 12.29
CA GLU A 75 -2.88 -20.05 10.83
C GLU A 75 -2.77 -18.64 10.23
N GLN A 76 -3.34 -17.65 10.92
CA GLN A 76 -3.26 -16.25 10.50
C GLN A 76 -1.82 -15.72 10.67
N TYR A 77 -1.17 -16.05 11.79
CA TYR A 77 0.23 -15.71 12.00
C TYR A 77 1.13 -16.31 10.91
N ALA A 78 0.97 -17.60 10.62
CA ALA A 78 1.71 -18.32 9.59
C ALA A 78 1.47 -17.72 8.20
N LYS A 79 0.23 -17.30 7.88
CA LYS A 79 -0.10 -16.59 6.64
C LYS A 79 0.64 -15.26 6.54
N ASN A 80 0.61 -14.44 7.59
CA ASN A 80 1.31 -13.16 7.63
C ASN A 80 2.84 -13.34 7.50
N LEU A 81 3.40 -14.36 8.15
CA LEU A 81 4.83 -14.65 8.04
C LEU A 81 5.22 -15.10 6.63
N ARG A 82 4.41 -15.95 5.98
CA ARG A 82 4.63 -16.30 4.56
C ARG A 82 4.61 -15.08 3.66
N GLN A 83 3.67 -14.15 3.89
CA GLN A 83 3.63 -12.85 3.19
C GLN A 83 4.91 -12.06 3.41
N GLN A 84 5.36 -11.89 4.66
CA GLN A 84 6.59 -11.16 4.98
C GLN A 84 7.83 -11.78 4.32
N ILE A 85 7.97 -13.11 4.37
CA ILE A 85 9.08 -13.83 3.72
C ILE A 85 9.07 -13.60 2.21
N PHE A 86 7.88 -13.71 1.59
CA PHE A 86 7.71 -13.53 0.15
C PHE A 86 8.04 -12.11 -0.30
N ILE A 87 7.51 -11.11 0.41
CA ILE A 87 7.77 -9.70 0.17
C ILE A 87 9.27 -9.40 0.36
N GLY A 88 9.88 -9.88 1.44
CA GLY A 88 11.32 -9.73 1.67
C GLY A 88 12.16 -10.35 0.55
N LYS A 89 11.74 -11.49 -0.01
CA LYS A 89 12.40 -12.11 -1.18
C LYS A 89 12.28 -11.25 -2.43
N ILE A 90 11.09 -10.71 -2.71
CA ILE A 90 10.88 -9.79 -3.85
C ILE A 90 11.77 -8.57 -3.69
N SER A 91 11.78 -7.93 -2.52
CA SER A 91 12.58 -6.73 -2.30
C SER A 91 14.06 -7.00 -2.51
N LYS A 92 14.57 -8.11 -1.97
CA LYS A 92 15.97 -8.51 -2.16
C LYS A 92 16.31 -8.79 -3.63
N ASP A 93 15.44 -9.49 -4.35
CA ASP A 93 15.70 -9.89 -5.74
C ASP A 93 15.57 -8.74 -6.75
N ASN A 94 14.99 -7.62 -6.33
CA ASN A 94 14.76 -6.45 -7.16
C ASN A 94 15.45 -5.19 -6.62
N ASP A 95 16.36 -5.37 -5.65
CA ASP A 95 17.09 -4.29 -5.00
C ASP A 95 16.17 -3.13 -4.54
N ILE A 96 14.99 -3.47 -4.01
CA ILE A 96 14.07 -2.47 -3.44
C ILE A 96 14.68 -1.99 -2.14
N ASN A 97 15.21 -0.77 -2.17
CA ASN A 97 15.68 -0.05 -1.01
C ASN A 97 15.08 1.35 -1.04
N ILE A 98 14.45 1.77 0.05
CA ILE A 98 13.89 3.11 0.19
C ILE A 98 14.88 3.92 1.01
N SER A 99 15.50 4.90 0.37
CA SER A 99 16.39 5.82 1.06
C SER A 99 15.59 6.90 1.78
N GLU A 100 16.23 7.54 2.77
CA GLU A 100 15.65 8.73 3.40
C GLU A 100 15.37 9.84 2.37
N GLU A 101 16.18 9.94 1.31
CA GLU A 101 15.97 10.90 0.22
C GLU A 101 14.68 10.59 -0.57
N ASP A 102 14.39 9.32 -0.82
CA ASP A 102 13.13 8.90 -1.47
C ASP A 102 11.92 9.33 -0.63
N VAL A 103 12.00 9.14 0.69
CA VAL A 103 10.94 9.57 1.62
C VAL A 103 10.78 11.09 1.64
N LYS A 104 11.89 11.85 1.68
CA LYS A 104 11.83 13.32 1.61
C LYS A 104 11.19 13.81 0.32
N ASN A 105 11.57 13.21 -0.81
CA ASN A 105 11.00 13.55 -2.10
C ASN A 105 9.50 13.26 -2.15
N HIS A 106 9.08 12.10 -1.64
CA HIS A 106 7.66 11.75 -1.59
C HIS A 106 6.85 12.69 -0.68
N ILE A 107 7.38 13.09 0.48
CA ILE A 107 6.75 14.10 1.34
C ILE A 107 6.57 15.41 0.56
N ILE A 108 7.61 15.86 -0.16
CA ILE A 108 7.53 17.07 -0.97
C ILE A 108 6.45 16.94 -2.05
N ASP A 109 6.34 15.79 -2.71
CA ASP A 109 5.33 15.53 -3.74
C ASP A 109 3.90 15.56 -3.17
N ILE A 110 3.67 14.97 -1.99
CA ILE A 110 2.39 15.06 -1.27
C ILE A 110 2.02 16.53 -1.00
N TYR A 111 2.99 17.31 -0.49
CA TYR A 111 2.76 18.73 -0.22
C TYR A 111 2.55 19.52 -1.53
N ALA A 112 3.23 19.16 -2.60
CA ALA A 112 3.03 19.76 -3.92
C ALA A 112 1.61 19.55 -4.42
N GLU A 113 1.07 18.34 -4.31
CA GLU A 113 -0.32 18.06 -4.65
C GLU A 113 -1.29 18.80 -3.72
N GLN A 114 -1.04 18.81 -2.41
CA GLN A 114 -1.92 19.44 -1.43
C GLN A 114 -2.00 20.97 -1.56
N PHE A 115 -0.88 21.63 -1.86
CA PHE A 115 -0.77 23.09 -1.94
C PHE A 115 -0.77 23.62 -3.38
N GLY A 116 -0.76 22.74 -4.38
CA GLY A 116 -0.92 23.09 -5.79
C GLY A 116 0.28 23.84 -6.38
N PHE A 117 1.50 23.40 -6.06
CA PHE A 117 2.72 23.93 -6.69
C PHE A 117 3.45 22.83 -7.47
N ASP A 118 4.35 23.24 -8.37
CA ASP A 118 5.15 22.31 -9.17
C ASP A 118 6.23 21.66 -8.28
N PRO A 119 6.24 20.32 -8.10
CA PRO A 119 7.26 19.63 -7.30
C PRO A 119 8.68 19.81 -7.87
N ALA A 120 8.86 20.26 -9.12
CA ALA A 120 10.16 20.59 -9.69
C ALA A 120 10.67 22.00 -9.31
N ASP A 121 9.83 22.86 -8.71
CA ASP A 121 10.22 24.20 -8.27
C ASP A 121 11.20 24.13 -7.08
N LYS A 122 12.48 24.40 -7.36
CA LYS A 122 13.55 24.32 -6.37
C LYS A 122 13.35 25.25 -5.17
N GLU A 123 12.75 26.43 -5.37
CA GLU A 123 12.53 27.37 -4.26
C GLU A 123 11.48 26.81 -3.31
N LYS A 124 10.36 26.31 -3.85
CA LYS A 124 9.31 25.66 -3.04
C LYS A 124 9.79 24.39 -2.36
N ARG A 125 10.57 23.56 -3.06
CA ARG A 125 11.18 22.35 -2.47
C ARG A 125 12.06 22.69 -1.27
N ASN A 126 12.91 23.72 -1.38
CA ASN A 126 13.77 24.14 -0.27
C ASN A 126 12.96 24.66 0.93
N GLN A 127 11.83 25.34 0.69
CA GLN A 127 10.93 25.78 1.76
C GLN A 127 10.28 24.61 2.50
N ILE A 128 10.05 23.48 1.81
CA ILE A 128 9.36 22.29 2.36
C ILE A 128 10.34 21.26 2.91
N ALA A 129 11.63 21.33 2.56
CA ALA A 129 12.65 20.44 3.07
C ALA A 129 12.67 20.37 4.61
N ALA A 130 12.52 21.52 5.29
CA ALA A 130 12.43 21.57 6.75
C ALA A 130 11.17 20.87 7.31
N VAL A 131 10.07 20.87 6.55
CA VAL A 131 8.84 20.14 6.90
C VAL A 131 9.06 18.64 6.72
N ALA A 132 9.69 18.23 5.62
CA ALA A 132 10.04 16.83 5.37
C ALA A 132 10.96 16.27 6.47
N ASP A 133 11.95 17.05 6.91
CA ASP A 133 12.82 16.68 8.04
C ASP A 133 12.03 16.52 9.34
N SER A 134 11.06 17.41 9.60
CA SER A 134 10.18 17.31 10.78
C SER A 134 9.28 16.06 10.73
N VAL A 135 8.71 15.74 9.57
CA VAL A 135 7.90 14.53 9.37
C VAL A 135 8.75 13.28 9.62
N LEU A 136 9.99 13.26 9.14
CA LEU A 136 10.92 12.14 9.37
C LEU A 136 11.30 11.94 10.84
N GLN A 137 11.28 13.00 11.65
CA GLN A 137 11.48 12.88 13.10
C GLN A 137 10.30 12.20 13.79
N ASN A 138 9.09 12.27 13.20
CA ASN A 138 7.95 11.49 13.64
C ASN A 138 8.00 10.08 13.06
N LYS A 139 8.48 9.12 13.87
CA LYS A 139 8.63 7.72 13.46
C LYS A 139 7.35 7.08 12.92
N GLU A 140 6.18 7.39 13.49
CA GLU A 140 4.92 6.80 13.05
C GLU A 140 4.56 7.28 11.65
N GLU A 141 4.66 8.59 11.41
CA GLU A 141 4.36 9.19 10.12
C GLU A 141 5.39 8.78 9.07
N ALA A 142 6.68 8.78 9.45
CA ALA A 142 7.75 8.30 8.59
C ALA A 142 7.50 6.85 8.14
N ASN A 143 7.16 5.95 9.07
CA ASN A 143 6.88 4.55 8.74
C ASN A 143 5.71 4.41 7.75
N LYS A 144 4.63 5.17 7.92
CA LYS A 144 3.51 5.16 6.96
C LYS A 144 3.96 5.54 5.55
N ILE A 145 4.84 6.52 5.43
CA ILE A 145 5.36 6.95 4.12
C ILE A 145 6.33 5.93 3.55
N TYR A 146 7.17 5.31 4.38
CA TYR A 146 8.00 4.18 3.96
C TYR A 146 7.14 3.05 3.40
N ASP A 147 6.04 2.68 4.08
CA ASP A 147 5.13 1.63 3.63
C ASP A 147 4.46 1.99 2.30
N GLN A 148 4.02 3.24 2.13
CA GLN A 148 3.44 3.73 0.87
C GLN A 148 4.42 3.61 -0.30
N LEU A 149 5.64 4.11 -0.13
CA LEU A 149 6.69 4.00 -1.15
C LEU A 149 7.06 2.55 -1.45
N PHE A 150 7.05 1.70 -0.43
CA PHE A 150 7.34 0.29 -0.59
C PHE A 150 6.28 -0.40 -1.44
N ASP A 151 5.00 -0.16 -1.16
CA ASP A 151 3.88 -0.68 -1.94
C ASP A 151 3.94 -0.20 -3.40
N GLU A 152 4.34 1.05 -3.64
CA GLU A 152 4.56 1.59 -4.98
C GLU A 152 5.67 0.84 -5.72
N LYS A 153 6.83 0.60 -5.08
CA LYS A 153 7.94 -0.15 -5.69
C LYS A 153 7.56 -1.60 -5.98
N ILE A 154 6.86 -2.27 -5.07
CA ILE A 154 6.36 -3.64 -5.29
C ILE A 154 5.40 -3.67 -6.49
N LYS A 155 4.49 -2.70 -6.58
CA LYS A 155 3.56 -2.54 -7.71
C LYS A 155 4.31 -2.35 -9.03
N GLU A 156 5.35 -1.52 -9.07
CA GLU A 156 6.20 -1.31 -10.25
C GLU A 156 6.91 -2.60 -10.69
N VAL A 157 7.45 -3.37 -9.73
CA VAL A 157 8.07 -4.67 -10.00
C VAL A 157 7.06 -5.64 -10.61
N PHE A 158 5.84 -5.72 -10.07
CA PHE A 158 4.81 -6.58 -10.64
C PHE A 158 4.41 -6.13 -12.04
N LYS A 159 4.17 -4.84 -12.27
CA LYS A 159 3.80 -4.32 -13.60
C LYS A 159 4.90 -4.50 -14.64
N SER A 160 6.17 -4.49 -14.24
CA SER A 160 7.30 -4.68 -15.16
C SER A 160 7.59 -6.15 -15.49
N LYS A 161 7.34 -7.07 -14.56
CA LYS A 161 7.65 -8.51 -14.73
C LYS A 161 6.45 -9.35 -15.16
N LEU A 162 5.23 -8.91 -14.86
CA LEU A 162 4.02 -9.67 -15.13
C LEU A 162 3.29 -9.15 -16.36
N LYS A 163 2.66 -10.08 -17.10
CA LYS A 163 1.76 -9.72 -18.19
C LYS A 163 0.41 -9.31 -17.63
N LEU A 164 0.05 -8.04 -17.78
CA LEU A 164 -1.25 -7.52 -17.33
C LEU A 164 -2.38 -8.02 -18.23
N ASN A 165 -3.37 -8.65 -17.63
CA ASN A 165 -4.63 -9.01 -18.29
C ASN A 165 -5.70 -7.97 -17.95
N LYS A 166 -6.06 -7.13 -18.92
CA LYS A 166 -7.08 -6.09 -18.73
C LYS A 166 -8.46 -6.69 -18.95
N LYS A 167 -9.31 -6.61 -17.92
CA LYS A 167 -10.71 -7.06 -17.98
C LYS A 167 -11.63 -5.86 -17.87
N GLU A 168 -12.52 -5.70 -18.84
CA GLU A 168 -13.58 -4.70 -18.77
C GLU A 168 -14.70 -5.20 -17.87
N VAL A 169 -15.20 -4.31 -17.00
CA VAL A 169 -16.27 -4.61 -16.03
C VAL A 169 -17.28 -3.47 -16.03
N SER A 170 -18.54 -3.77 -15.72
CA SER A 170 -19.53 -2.72 -15.43
C SER A 170 -19.20 -2.02 -14.12
N TYR A 171 -19.77 -0.83 -13.91
CA TYR A 171 -19.66 -0.11 -12.64
C TYR A 171 -20.09 -0.97 -11.44
N ASP A 172 -21.28 -1.57 -11.50
CA ASP A 172 -21.77 -2.45 -10.42
C ASP A 172 -20.88 -3.66 -10.20
N GLY A 173 -20.28 -4.20 -11.27
CA GLY A 173 -19.33 -5.28 -11.19
C GLY A 173 -18.04 -4.86 -10.47
N PHE A 174 -17.55 -3.66 -10.78
CA PHE A 174 -16.37 -3.09 -10.13
C PHE A 174 -16.61 -2.88 -8.62
N ILE A 175 -17.72 -2.27 -8.23
CA ILE A 175 -18.06 -2.04 -6.82
C ILE A 175 -18.12 -3.35 -6.05
N LYS A 176 -18.75 -4.39 -6.60
CA LYS A 176 -18.77 -5.72 -5.96
C LYS A 176 -17.37 -6.29 -5.76
N ILE A 177 -16.50 -6.20 -6.77
CA ILE A 177 -15.12 -6.69 -6.68
C ILE A 177 -14.35 -5.95 -5.57
N VAL A 178 -14.46 -4.62 -5.52
CA VAL A 178 -13.80 -3.79 -4.51
C VAL A 178 -14.34 -4.06 -3.10
N ASP A 179 -15.66 -4.16 -2.94
CA ASP A 179 -16.29 -4.45 -1.66
C ASP A 179 -15.90 -5.83 -1.10
N GLU A 180 -15.88 -6.86 -1.95
CA GLU A 180 -15.44 -8.21 -1.59
C GLU A 180 -13.97 -8.22 -1.21
N HIS A 181 -13.14 -7.50 -1.97
CA HIS A 181 -11.72 -7.31 -1.68
C HIS A 181 -11.49 -6.61 -0.34
N HIS A 182 -12.20 -5.53 -0.04
CA HIS A 182 -12.08 -4.82 1.24
C HIS A 182 -12.48 -5.71 2.42
N LYS A 183 -13.56 -6.47 2.33
CA LYS A 183 -13.96 -7.43 3.38
C LYS A 183 -12.88 -8.48 3.65
N LYS A 184 -12.13 -8.88 2.62
CA LYS A 184 -11.08 -9.88 2.74
C LYS A 184 -9.81 -9.34 3.42
N HIS A 185 -9.49 -8.07 3.23
CA HIS A 185 -8.22 -7.47 3.68
C HIS A 185 -8.35 -6.53 4.89
N HIS A 186 -9.52 -5.94 5.17
CA HIS A 186 -9.73 -4.98 6.27
C HIS A 186 -10.40 -5.57 7.53
N ASN A 187 -10.62 -6.89 7.60
CA ASN A 187 -11.16 -7.53 8.80
C ASN A 187 -10.18 -7.61 9.99
N HIS A 188 -9.07 -6.86 9.97
CA HIS A 188 -7.99 -6.95 10.97
C HIS A 188 -7.69 -5.67 11.77
N GLU A 189 -8.45 -4.57 11.62
CA GLU A 189 -8.09 -3.31 12.31
C GLU A 189 -8.89 -2.93 13.57
N HIS A 190 -9.91 -3.68 13.98
CA HIS A 190 -10.61 -3.38 15.24
C HIS A 190 -10.96 -4.64 16.04
N ALA A 191 -10.01 -5.06 16.88
CA ALA A 191 -10.28 -5.79 18.13
C ALA A 191 -9.26 -5.32 19.17
#